data_AF-A0A8X6QPA8-F1
#
_entry.id   AF-A0A8X6QPA8-F1
#
_cell.length_a   1.000
_cell.length_b   1.000
_cell.length_c   1.000
_cell.angle_alpha   90.00
_cell.angle_beta   90.00
_cell.angle_gamma   90.00
#
_symmetry.space_group_name_H-M   'P 1'
#
loop_
_entity.id
_entity.type
_entity.pdbx_description
1 polymer ?
#
loop_
_entity_poly.entity_id
_entity_poly.type
_entity_poly.pdbx_seq_one_letter_code
_entity_poly.pdbx_strand_id
1 'polypeptide(L)'
;MDKTSKKPKEKKEKEVIMYEKNITPGEKKDISGPMPDAYSPKYVEAAWYAWWEKSGFFKPEFGRTDISNVKNEDKFIIVIPPPNVTGSLHVGHALTSAIEDSITRWHRMKGKMTLWNPGCDHAGIATQVVVEKKIWKEQQKRRHDLGREKFIEEIWKWKEQLVQKSF
;
A
#
# COMPACT_ATOMS: atom_id res chain seq x y z
N MET A 1 39.06 -30.23 -33.13
CA MET A 1 37.72 -29.70 -32.84
C MET A 1 37.85 -28.76 -31.67
N ASP A 2 37.86 -27.47 -31.99
CA ASP A 2 38.23 -26.39 -31.07
C ASP A 2 37.06 -26.03 -30.15
N LYS A 3 37.26 -26.11 -28.83
CA LYS A 3 36.24 -25.74 -27.84
C LYS A 3 36.30 -24.23 -27.62
N THR A 4 35.53 -23.47 -28.40
CA THR A 4 35.34 -22.03 -28.14
C THR A 4 34.66 -21.82 -26.79
N SER A 5 35.41 -21.27 -25.84
CA SER A 5 34.92 -20.84 -24.53
C SER A 5 33.98 -19.64 -24.69
N LYS A 6 32.75 -19.77 -24.19
CA LYS A 6 31.81 -18.63 -24.08
C LYS A 6 32.31 -17.70 -22.97
N LYS A 7 32.72 -16.48 -23.33
CA LYS A 7 33.00 -15.41 -22.36
C LYS A 7 31.75 -15.10 -21.52
N PRO A 8 31.89 -14.81 -20.21
CA PRO A 8 30.76 -14.42 -19.37
C PRO A 8 30.21 -13.07 -19.83
N LYS A 9 28.89 -12.96 -19.99
CA LYS A 9 28.23 -11.66 -20.22
C LYS A 9 28.22 -10.87 -18.91
N GLU A 10 28.94 -9.75 -18.86
CA GLU A 10 28.82 -8.77 -17.77
C GLU A 10 27.37 -8.26 -17.71
N LYS A 11 26.74 -8.38 -16.54
CA LYS A 11 25.46 -7.72 -16.24
C LYS A 11 25.73 -6.23 -16.16
N LYS A 12 25.40 -5.48 -17.22
CA LYS A 12 25.25 -4.02 -17.12
C LYS A 12 24.17 -3.72 -16.09
N GLU A 13 24.53 -3.06 -15.00
CA GLU A 13 23.55 -2.46 -14.10
C GLU A 13 22.71 -1.48 -14.91
N LYS A 14 21.39 -1.69 -14.93
CA LYS A 14 20.49 -0.76 -15.60
C LYS A 14 20.43 0.50 -14.74
N GLU A 15 20.93 1.62 -15.25
CA GLU A 15 20.74 2.91 -14.59
C GLU A 15 19.25 3.15 -14.35
N VAL A 16 18.90 3.41 -13.09
CA VAL A 16 17.51 3.66 -12.69
C VAL A 16 17.22 5.12 -13.00
N ILE A 17 16.50 5.35 -14.08
CA ILE A 17 16.08 6.69 -14.50
C ILE A 17 15.13 7.26 -13.44
N MET A 18 15.45 8.44 -12.92
CA MET A 18 14.67 9.18 -11.92
C MET A 18 14.00 10.39 -12.55
N TYR A 19 12.89 10.84 -11.96
CA TYR A 19 12.27 12.08 -12.38
C TYR A 19 12.93 13.26 -11.63
N GLU A 20 13.56 14.17 -12.36
CA GLU A 20 14.45 15.19 -11.80
C GLU A 20 13.83 16.59 -11.66
N LYS A 21 12.66 16.84 -12.29
CA LYS A 21 12.01 18.15 -12.15
C LYS A 21 11.49 18.32 -10.73
N ASN A 22 11.64 19.51 -10.16
CA ASN A 22 11.01 19.88 -8.89
C ASN A 22 9.49 19.76 -9.02
N ILE A 23 8.87 18.95 -8.14
CA ILE A 23 7.41 18.78 -8.10
C ILE A 23 6.92 19.31 -6.76
N THR A 24 5.98 20.25 -6.79
CA THR A 24 5.22 20.61 -5.59
C THR A 24 4.34 19.43 -5.20
N PRO A 25 4.35 18.95 -3.94
CA PRO A 25 3.52 17.84 -3.53
C PRO A 25 2.04 18.01 -3.92
N GLY A 26 1.53 17.02 -4.64
CA GLY A 26 0.13 16.98 -5.10
C GLY A 26 -0.17 17.75 -6.39
N GLU A 27 0.81 18.36 -7.06
CA GLU A 27 0.62 18.88 -8.42
C GLU A 27 0.73 17.78 -9.47
N LYS A 28 0.02 17.96 -10.59
CA LYS A 28 0.06 17.02 -11.70
C LYS A 28 1.46 17.00 -12.29
N LYS A 29 2.01 15.80 -12.48
CA LYS A 29 3.32 15.59 -13.11
C LYS A 29 3.38 16.28 -14.47
N ASP A 30 4.44 17.05 -14.69
CA ASP A 30 4.73 17.67 -15.98
C ASP A 30 5.31 16.64 -16.95
N ILE A 31 4.59 16.44 -18.07
CA ILE A 31 4.93 15.47 -19.12
C ILE A 31 5.38 16.15 -20.43
N SER A 32 5.60 17.46 -20.43
CA SER A 32 5.98 18.24 -21.62
C SER A 32 7.43 18.03 -22.08
N GLY A 33 8.26 17.38 -21.26
CA GLY A 33 9.68 17.16 -21.54
C GLY A 33 9.96 15.90 -22.38
N PRO A 34 11.23 15.70 -22.78
CA PRO A 34 11.64 14.48 -23.46
C PRO A 34 11.37 13.25 -22.58
N MET A 35 10.84 12.20 -23.19
CA MET A 35 10.61 10.92 -22.51
C MET A 35 11.93 10.16 -22.40
N PRO A 36 12.16 9.41 -21.31
CA PRO A 36 13.35 8.58 -21.22
C PRO A 36 13.36 7.45 -22.24
N ASP A 37 14.56 7.05 -22.66
CA ASP A 37 14.76 6.00 -23.67
C ASP A 37 14.33 4.59 -23.19
N ALA A 38 14.13 4.42 -21.89
CA ALA A 38 13.66 3.18 -21.29
C ALA A 38 12.62 3.42 -20.20
N TYR A 39 11.71 2.46 -20.02
CA TYR A 39 10.72 2.48 -18.94
C TYR A 39 11.38 2.35 -17.57
N SER A 40 11.02 3.26 -16.66
CA SER A 40 11.38 3.23 -15.24
C SER A 40 10.14 3.47 -14.39
N PRO A 41 9.71 2.51 -13.53
CA PRO A 41 8.59 2.71 -12.61
C PRO A 41 8.77 3.94 -11.73
N LYS A 42 9.99 4.15 -11.19
CA LYS A 42 10.30 5.30 -10.34
C LYS A 42 10.10 6.63 -11.07
N TYR A 43 10.48 6.70 -12.34
CA TYR A 43 10.21 7.86 -13.16
C TYR A 43 8.70 8.01 -13.38
N VAL A 44 8.02 6.94 -13.80
CA VAL A 44 6.61 6.98 -14.20
C VAL A 44 5.72 7.35 -13.03
N GLU A 45 5.83 6.66 -11.89
CA GLU A 45 4.98 6.77 -10.70
C GLU A 45 5.20 8.07 -9.91
N ALA A 46 6.32 8.77 -10.15
CA ALA A 46 6.64 10.03 -9.48
C ALA A 46 5.45 11.03 -9.51
N ALA A 47 5.11 11.54 -8.33
CA ALA A 47 4.02 12.50 -8.06
C ALA A 47 2.57 12.09 -8.38
N TRP A 48 2.31 10.98 -9.07
CA TRP A 48 0.93 10.59 -9.38
C TRP A 48 0.10 10.32 -8.14
N TYR A 49 0.66 9.61 -7.15
CA TYR A 49 -0.09 9.25 -5.94
C TYR A 49 -0.54 10.49 -5.15
N ALA A 50 0.39 11.39 -4.83
CA ALA A 50 0.08 12.64 -4.13
C ALA A 50 -0.93 13.50 -4.91
N TRP A 51 -0.84 13.53 -6.25
CA TRP A 51 -1.80 14.24 -7.08
C TRP A 51 -3.19 13.58 -7.06
N TRP A 52 -3.27 12.25 -7.09
CA TRP A 52 -4.53 11.51 -6.98
C TRP A 52 -5.23 11.76 -5.64
N GLU A 53 -4.46 11.78 -4.54
CA GLU A 53 -4.97 12.12 -3.20
C GLU A 53 -5.51 13.54 -3.16
N LYS A 54 -4.71 14.53 -3.58
CA LYS A 54 -5.12 15.94 -3.61
C LYS A 54 -6.34 16.19 -4.50
N SER A 55 -6.42 15.49 -5.63
CA SER A 55 -7.54 15.60 -6.57
C SER A 55 -8.80 14.88 -6.09
N GLY A 56 -8.75 14.17 -4.96
CA GLY A 56 -9.88 13.44 -4.40
C GLY A 56 -10.29 12.25 -5.26
N PHE A 57 -9.40 11.70 -6.08
CA PHE A 57 -9.75 10.59 -6.96
C PHE A 57 -10.11 9.32 -6.20
N PHE A 58 -9.68 9.16 -4.96
CA PHE A 58 -10.07 8.00 -4.15
C PHE A 58 -11.50 8.10 -3.60
N LYS A 59 -12.15 9.26 -3.71
CA LYS A 59 -13.50 9.44 -3.19
C LYS A 59 -14.54 8.63 -3.98
N PRO A 60 -15.64 8.18 -3.34
CA PRO A 60 -16.71 7.44 -4.01
C PRO A 60 -17.47 8.28 -5.04
N GLU A 61 -17.55 9.59 -4.85
CA GLU A 61 -18.44 10.50 -5.59
C GLU A 61 -18.02 10.81 -7.03
N PHE A 62 -17.03 10.13 -7.59
CA PHE A 62 -16.37 10.49 -8.86
C PHE A 62 -17.36 10.92 -9.97
N GLY A 63 -17.50 12.25 -10.18
CA GLY A 63 -18.38 12.85 -11.19
C GLY A 63 -19.87 13.02 -10.80
N ARG A 64 -20.27 12.69 -9.58
CA ARG A 64 -21.64 12.86 -9.05
C ARG A 64 -21.63 13.76 -7.82
N THR A 65 -22.55 14.70 -7.77
CA THR A 65 -22.72 15.61 -6.61
C THR A 65 -23.62 15.03 -5.53
N ASP A 66 -24.50 14.08 -5.88
CA ASP A 66 -25.42 13.43 -4.95
C ASP A 66 -25.15 11.91 -4.85
N ILE A 67 -24.70 11.49 -3.67
CA ILE A 67 -24.37 10.10 -3.30
C ILE A 67 -25.61 9.38 -2.75
N SER A 68 -26.57 10.15 -2.22
CA SER A 68 -27.73 9.62 -1.49
C SER A 68 -28.77 9.00 -2.42
N ASN A 69 -28.83 9.44 -3.67
CA ASN A 69 -29.80 8.99 -4.67
C ASN A 69 -29.21 8.01 -5.71
N VAL A 70 -28.13 7.28 -5.37
CA VAL A 70 -27.56 6.26 -6.27
C VAL A 70 -28.28 4.93 -6.07
N LYS A 71 -28.83 4.37 -7.16
CA LYS A 71 -29.43 3.02 -7.16
C LYS A 71 -28.39 1.97 -6.79
N ASN A 72 -28.81 0.90 -6.10
CA ASN A 72 -27.86 -0.15 -5.68
C ASN A 72 -27.18 -0.86 -6.86
N GLU A 73 -27.84 -1.00 -8.01
CA GLU A 73 -27.26 -1.58 -9.24
C GLU A 73 -26.07 -0.77 -9.80
N ASP A 74 -26.06 0.54 -9.53
CA ASP A 74 -25.02 1.47 -9.94
C ASP A 74 -23.87 1.57 -8.92
N LYS A 75 -23.93 0.80 -7.83
CA LYS A 75 -22.88 0.74 -6.81
C LYS A 75 -21.98 -0.47 -7.04
N PHE A 76 -20.72 -0.30 -6.70
CA PHE A 76 -19.76 -1.40 -6.55
C PHE A 76 -18.96 -1.14 -5.27
N ILE A 77 -19.14 -2.00 -4.27
CA ILE A 77 -18.51 -1.83 -2.97
C ILE A 77 -17.76 -3.10 -2.64
N ILE A 78 -16.49 -2.96 -2.27
CA ILE A 78 -15.67 -4.05 -1.80
C ILE A 78 -14.95 -3.62 -0.52
N VAL A 79 -14.92 -4.53 0.46
CA VAL A 79 -14.22 -4.32 1.73
C VAL A 79 -12.82 -4.87 1.57
N ILE A 80 -11.81 -4.06 1.85
CA ILE A 80 -10.42 -4.53 1.91
C ILE A 80 -10.35 -5.56 3.04
N PRO A 81 -9.93 -6.81 2.78
CA PRO A 81 -9.68 -7.78 3.83
C PRO A 81 -8.72 -7.14 4.84
N PRO A 82 -9.17 -6.86 6.06
CA PRO A 82 -8.42 -6.00 6.96
C PRO A 82 -7.09 -6.69 7.30
N PRO A 83 -5.94 -6.07 7.00
CA PRO A 83 -4.65 -6.67 7.30
C PRO A 83 -4.51 -6.83 8.82
N ASN A 84 -3.93 -7.95 9.24
CA ASN A 84 -3.62 -8.20 10.63
C ASN A 84 -2.50 -7.28 11.12
N VAL A 85 -2.64 -6.74 12.34
CA VAL A 85 -1.65 -5.86 13.00
C VAL A 85 -0.46 -6.68 13.57
N THR A 86 0.07 -7.61 12.78
CA THR A 86 1.06 -8.61 13.26
C THR A 86 2.39 -8.57 12.52
N GLY A 87 2.53 -7.78 11.44
CA GLY A 87 3.79 -7.66 10.72
C GLY A 87 3.72 -6.83 9.43
N SER A 88 4.79 -6.87 8.64
CA SER A 88 4.89 -6.19 7.34
C SER A 88 4.11 -6.90 6.25
N LEU A 89 3.63 -6.13 5.28
CA LEU A 89 2.98 -6.65 4.07
C LEU A 89 3.96 -7.50 3.24
N HIS A 90 3.43 -8.50 2.55
CA HIS A 90 4.18 -9.42 1.68
C HIS A 90 3.50 -9.56 0.31
N VAL A 91 4.13 -10.26 -0.65
CA VAL A 91 3.63 -10.38 -2.04
C VAL A 91 2.18 -10.87 -2.14
N GLY A 92 1.74 -11.78 -1.25
CA GLY A 92 0.33 -12.16 -1.17
C GLY A 92 -0.65 -11.01 -0.91
N HIS A 93 -0.29 -10.05 -0.06
CA HIS A 93 -1.09 -8.82 0.14
C HIS A 93 -1.12 -7.99 -1.14
N ALA A 94 0.04 -7.82 -1.80
CA ALA A 94 0.13 -7.08 -3.06
C ALA A 94 -0.73 -7.71 -4.16
N LEU A 95 -0.77 -9.04 -4.26
CA LEU A 95 -1.62 -9.76 -5.22
C LEU A 95 -3.11 -9.48 -4.97
N THR A 96 -3.56 -9.64 -3.73
CA THR A 96 -4.97 -9.38 -3.37
C THR A 96 -5.35 -7.93 -3.64
N SER A 97 -4.54 -6.98 -3.15
CA SER A 97 -4.78 -5.55 -3.38
C SER A 97 -4.78 -5.17 -4.86
N ALA A 98 -3.89 -5.76 -5.68
CA ALA A 98 -3.85 -5.48 -7.11
C ALA A 98 -5.11 -5.96 -7.84
N ILE A 99 -5.65 -7.13 -7.47
CA ILE A 99 -6.90 -7.66 -8.04
C ILE A 99 -8.08 -6.77 -7.64
N GLU A 100 -8.19 -6.41 -6.37
CA GLU A 100 -9.28 -5.58 -5.86
C GLU A 100 -9.25 -4.16 -6.44
N ASP A 101 -8.08 -3.53 -6.52
CA ASP A 101 -7.88 -2.22 -7.16
C ASP A 101 -8.26 -2.27 -8.64
N SER A 102 -7.83 -3.31 -9.36
CA SER A 102 -8.14 -3.48 -10.79
C SER A 102 -9.65 -3.59 -11.06
N ILE A 103 -10.36 -4.41 -10.27
CA ILE A 103 -11.80 -4.58 -10.40
C ILE A 103 -12.54 -3.29 -10.01
N THR A 104 -12.09 -2.61 -8.96
CA THR A 104 -12.63 -1.32 -8.52
C THR A 104 -12.51 -0.27 -9.62
N ARG A 105 -11.32 -0.13 -10.22
CA ARG A 105 -11.08 0.80 -11.34
C ARG A 105 -11.93 0.44 -12.55
N TRP A 106 -12.04 -0.83 -12.89
CA TRP A 106 -12.87 -1.29 -14.01
C TRP A 106 -14.35 -0.91 -13.80
N HIS A 107 -14.91 -1.16 -12.62
CA HIS A 107 -16.29 -0.76 -12.32
C HIS A 107 -16.49 0.75 -12.34
N ARG A 108 -15.50 1.52 -11.85
CA ARG A 108 -15.52 2.99 -11.93
C ARG A 108 -15.52 3.47 -13.38
N MET A 109 -14.70 2.87 -14.24
CA MET A 109 -14.69 3.17 -15.68
C MET A 109 -16.01 2.80 -16.38
N LYS A 110 -16.77 1.85 -15.83
CA LYS A 110 -18.14 1.54 -16.27
C LYS A 110 -19.21 2.50 -15.73
N GLY A 111 -18.81 3.58 -15.05
CA GLY A 111 -19.73 4.59 -14.51
C GLY A 111 -20.40 4.24 -13.19
N LYS A 112 -19.98 3.14 -12.54
CA LYS A 112 -20.46 2.78 -11.20
C LYS A 112 -19.84 3.66 -10.13
N MET A 113 -20.61 3.93 -9.08
CA MET A 113 -20.11 4.52 -7.85
C MET A 113 -19.33 3.45 -7.08
N THR A 114 -18.03 3.66 -6.90
CA THR A 114 -17.15 2.64 -6.31
C THR A 114 -16.63 3.03 -4.94
N LEU A 115 -16.72 2.12 -3.97
CA LEU A 115 -16.10 2.26 -2.65
C LEU A 115 -15.24 1.03 -2.38
N TRP A 116 -13.93 1.24 -2.23
CA TRP A 116 -12.99 0.25 -1.74
C TRP A 116 -12.69 0.59 -0.28
N ASN A 117 -13.42 -0.05 0.64
CA ASN A 117 -13.46 0.39 2.03
C ASN A 117 -12.27 -0.17 2.83
N PRO A 118 -11.35 0.67 3.32
CA PRO A 118 -10.24 0.23 4.15
C PRO A 118 -10.71 -0.14 5.56
N GLY A 119 -9.95 -1.03 6.20
CA GLY A 119 -10.16 -1.46 7.57
C GLY A 119 -8.88 -2.08 8.13
N CYS A 120 -8.83 -2.27 9.45
CA CYS A 120 -7.69 -2.87 10.14
C CYS A 120 -8.21 -3.86 11.19
N ASP A 121 -7.63 -5.06 11.23
CA ASP A 121 -8.06 -6.09 12.18
C ASP A 121 -7.13 -6.09 13.40
N HIS A 122 -7.72 -5.86 14.57
CA HIS A 122 -7.05 -5.95 15.87
C HIS A 122 -6.31 -7.29 16.09
N ALA A 123 -6.74 -8.38 15.45
CA ALA A 123 -6.08 -9.68 15.43
C ALA A 123 -5.69 -10.17 16.85
N GLY A 124 -6.61 -10.08 17.81
CA GLY A 124 -6.37 -10.15 19.27
C GLY A 124 -5.28 -11.12 19.74
N ILE A 125 -5.45 -12.44 19.51
CA ILE A 125 -4.48 -13.46 19.96
C ILE A 125 -3.16 -13.34 19.22
N ALA A 126 -3.20 -13.09 17.91
CA ALA A 126 -1.98 -13.00 17.10
C ALA A 126 -1.14 -11.77 17.47
N THR A 127 -1.79 -10.62 17.68
CA THR A 127 -1.15 -9.40 18.20
C THR A 127 -0.54 -9.65 19.57
N GLN A 128 -1.27 -10.31 20.47
CA GLN A 128 -0.77 -10.66 21.80
C GLN A 128 0.52 -11.47 21.74
N VAL A 129 0.56 -12.54 20.93
CA VAL A 129 1.74 -13.41 20.79
C VAL A 129 2.94 -12.65 20.22
N VAL A 130 2.72 -11.75 19.26
CA VAL A 130 3.80 -10.93 18.67
C VAL A 130 4.37 -9.95 19.69
N VAL A 131 3.51 -9.26 20.44
CA VAL A 131 3.93 -8.33 21.49
C VAL A 131 4.65 -9.05 22.63
N GLU A 132 4.16 -10.22 23.06
CA GLU A 132 4.85 -11.06 24.05
C GLU A 132 6.26 -11.46 23.60
N LYS A 133 6.41 -11.91 22.35
CA LYS A 133 7.72 -12.26 21.78
C LYS A 133 8.65 -11.05 21.72
N LYS A 134 8.14 -9.87 21.37
CA LYS A 134 8.91 -8.61 21.35
C LYS A 134 9.41 -8.25 22.75
N ILE A 135 8.51 -8.22 23.73
CA ILE A 135 8.84 -7.88 25.13
C ILE A 135 9.87 -8.86 25.68
N TRP A 136 9.71 -10.16 25.42
CA TRP A 136 10.70 -11.15 25.81
C TRP A 136 12.06 -10.85 25.18
N LYS A 137 12.10 -10.57 23.87
CA LYS A 137 13.35 -10.26 23.16
C LYS A 137 14.05 -9.00 23.69
N GLU A 138 13.30 -7.94 23.99
CA GLU A 138 13.84 -6.63 24.38
C GLU A 138 14.15 -6.53 25.87
N GLN A 139 13.33 -7.14 26.72
CA GLN A 139 13.36 -6.93 28.17
C GLN A 139 13.54 -8.23 28.98
N GLN A 140 13.49 -9.41 28.33
CA GLN A 140 13.51 -10.73 28.99
C GLN A 140 12.42 -10.88 30.07
N LYS A 141 11.28 -10.21 29.88
CA LYS A 141 10.11 -10.25 30.77
C LYS A 141 8.94 -10.97 30.10
N ARG A 142 8.11 -11.63 30.91
CA ARG A 142 6.86 -12.25 30.47
C ARG A 142 5.69 -11.29 30.71
N ARG A 143 4.56 -11.53 30.02
CA ARG A 143 3.31 -10.76 30.22
C ARG A 143 2.86 -10.70 31.69
N HIS A 144 3.11 -11.78 32.43
CA HIS A 144 2.75 -11.88 33.85
C HIS A 144 3.61 -10.97 34.74
N ASP A 145 4.85 -10.72 34.34
CA ASP A 145 5.79 -9.86 35.09
C ASP A 145 5.46 -8.36 34.91
N LEU A 146 4.79 -8.01 33.80
CA LEU A 146 4.34 -6.64 33.52
C LEU A 146 3.00 -6.29 34.17
N GLY A 147 2.13 -7.28 34.34
CA GLY A 147 0.73 -7.06 34.70
C GLY A 147 -0.13 -6.58 33.52
N ARG A 148 -1.46 -6.66 33.68
CA ARG A 148 -2.43 -6.46 32.59
C ARG A 148 -2.37 -5.06 32.00
N GLU A 149 -2.33 -4.01 32.82
CA GLU A 149 -2.42 -2.62 32.37
C GLU A 149 -1.22 -2.24 31.50
N LYS A 150 0.00 -2.46 32.00
CA LYS A 150 1.24 -2.19 31.24
C LYS A 150 1.32 -3.01 29.96
N PHE A 151 0.84 -4.25 29.98
CA PHE A 151 0.82 -5.09 28.79
C PHE A 151 -0.17 -4.56 27.73
N ILE A 152 -1.33 -4.04 28.14
CA ILE A 152 -2.29 -3.39 27.23
C ILE A 152 -1.69 -2.13 26.62
N GLU A 153 -0.96 -1.32 27.39
CA GLU A 153 -0.25 -0.14 26.85
C GLU A 153 0.76 -0.53 25.76
N GLU A 154 1.53 -1.59 25.97
CA GLU A 154 2.47 -2.09 24.96
C GLU A 154 1.77 -2.59 23.69
N ILE A 155 0.58 -3.20 23.82
CA ILE A 155 -0.25 -3.57 22.67
C ILE A 155 -0.71 -2.34 21.89
N TRP A 156 -1.14 -1.27 22.58
CA TRP A 156 -1.56 -0.03 21.92
C TRP A 156 -0.40 0.65 21.20
N LYS A 157 0.77 0.75 21.85
CA LYS A 157 2.00 1.26 21.21
C LYS A 157 2.36 0.45 19.96
N TRP A 158 2.24 -0.88 20.02
CA TRP A 158 2.47 -1.75 18.87
C TRP A 158 1.49 -1.49 17.74
N LYS A 159 0.20 -1.35 18.05
CA LYS A 159 -0.84 -1.03 17.07
C LYS A 159 -0.58 0.29 16.37
N GLU A 160 -0.26 1.35 17.11
CA GLU A 160 0.05 2.67 16.56
C GLU A 160 1.25 2.62 15.61
N GLN A 161 2.32 1.94 16.02
CA GLN A 161 3.52 1.77 15.19
C GLN A 161 3.24 1.05 13.86
N LEU A 162 2.32 0.08 13.86
CA LEU A 162 1.97 -0.65 12.65
C LEU A 162 0.97 0.10 11.77
N VAL A 163 -0.02 0.77 12.35
CA VAL A 163 -0.95 1.60 11.59
C VAL A 163 -0.21 2.74 10.89
N GLN A 164 0.74 3.40 11.55
CA GLN A 164 1.55 4.46 10.94
C GLN A 164 2.49 3.95 9.83
N LYS A 165 2.85 2.66 9.83
CA LYS A 165 3.72 2.06 8.80
C LYS A 165 2.97 1.40 7.65
N SER A 166 1.68 1.11 7.84
CA SER A 166 0.87 0.34 6.88
C SER A 166 0.00 1.22 5.99
N PHE A 167 -0.04 2.54 6.26
CA PHE A 167 -0.76 3.55 5.50
C PHE A 167 0.13 4.76 5.24
#